data_AF-A0A829HRQ5-F1
#
_entry.id   AF-A0A829HRQ5-F1
#
_cell.length_a   1.000
_cell.length_b   1.000
_cell.length_c   1.000
_cell.angle_alpha   90.00
_cell.angle_beta   90.00
_cell.angle_gamma   90.00
#
_symmetry.space_group_name_H-M   'P 1'
#
loop_
_entity.id
_entity.type
_entity.pdbx_description
1 polymer ?
#
loop_
_entity_poly.entity_id
_entity_poly.type
_entity_poly.pdbx_seq_one_letter_code
_entity_poly.pdbx_strand_id
1 'polypeptide(L)'
;MDSRALIEHSPPMRWIFDYVSAATVSRARGTMEIIAALIIAVYPWYPRVAAAGSAMAAVLFRGTLSVLSPLPGFRWRVAQIHPARD
;
A
#
# COMPACT_ATOMS: atom_id res chain seq x y z
N MET A 1 28.86 20.69 5.58
CA MET A 1 28.66 20.17 6.94
C MET A 1 27.58 19.10 6.83
N ASP A 2 27.97 17.84 6.97
CA ASP A 2 27.09 16.68 6.81
C ASP A 2 25.93 16.71 7.80
N SER A 3 24.74 16.99 7.31
CA SER A 3 23.47 16.92 8.06
C SER A 3 23.18 15.51 8.62
N ARG A 4 23.99 14.52 8.23
CA ARG A 4 23.95 13.14 8.72
C ARG A 4 24.42 12.99 10.17
N ALA A 5 25.34 13.84 10.63
CA ALA A 5 25.91 13.75 11.98
C ALA A 5 24.95 14.22 13.11
N LEU A 6 23.89 14.98 12.77
CA LEU A 6 22.91 15.48 13.75
C LEU A 6 21.70 14.55 13.95
N ILE A 7 21.56 13.52 13.11
CA ILE A 7 20.45 12.55 13.16
C ILE A 7 20.84 11.31 13.98
N GLU A 8 22.14 11.12 14.25
CA GLU A 8 22.71 9.91 14.83
C GLU A 8 22.58 9.81 16.35
N HIS A 9 22.09 10.85 17.05
CA HIS A 9 22.14 10.94 18.51
C HIS A 9 20.81 11.10 19.27
N SER A 10 19.65 10.85 18.67
CA SER A 10 18.34 10.92 19.39
C SER A 10 17.48 9.65 19.23
N PRO A 11 17.77 8.57 19.98
CA PRO A 11 17.10 7.26 19.88
C PRO A 11 15.59 7.17 20.21
N PRO A 12 14.94 8.02 21.04
CA PRO A 12 13.55 7.77 21.43
C PRO A 12 12.51 8.27 20.44
N MET A 13 12.90 8.94 19.34
CA MET A 13 11.97 9.45 18.31
C MET A 13 11.97 8.63 17.01
N ARG A 14 12.78 7.57 16.91
CA ARG A 14 12.84 6.71 15.71
C ARG A 14 11.63 5.76 15.60
N TRP A 15 11.13 5.27 16.74
CA TRP A 15 10.01 4.30 16.76
C TRP A 15 8.66 4.92 16.36
N ILE A 16 8.48 6.24 16.54
CA ILE A 16 7.25 6.94 16.13
C ILE A 16 7.16 7.10 14.60
N PHE A 17 8.30 7.29 13.94
CA PHE A 17 8.38 7.35 12.48
C PHE A 17 8.28 5.95 11.84
N ASP A 18 8.70 4.89 12.53
CA ASP A 18 8.43 3.52 12.09
C ASP A 18 6.93 3.18 12.09
N TYR A 19 6.14 3.77 13.00
CA TYR A 19 4.67 3.60 13.02
C TYR A 19 3.95 4.37 11.89
N VAL A 20 4.53 5.47 11.41
CA VAL A 20 3.98 6.35 10.36
C VAL A 20 4.52 6.03 8.95
N SER A 21 5.65 5.32 8.85
CA SER A 21 6.31 5.00 7.59
C SER A 21 5.50 3.99 6.79
N ALA A 22 5.33 4.26 5.49
CA ALA A 22 4.65 3.41 4.51
C ALA A 22 5.08 1.93 4.55
N ALA A 23 6.27 1.63 5.08
CA ALA A 23 6.76 0.27 5.31
C ALA A 23 5.88 -0.53 6.28
N THR A 24 5.37 0.08 7.35
CA THR A 24 4.52 -0.61 8.34
C THR A 24 3.15 -0.91 7.76
N VAL A 25 2.58 0.02 7.00
CA VAL A 25 1.32 -0.19 6.25
C VAL A 25 1.49 -1.28 5.19
N SER A 26 2.62 -1.30 4.48
CA SER A 26 2.94 -2.33 3.47
C SER A 26 3.09 -3.73 4.10
N ARG A 27 3.84 -3.85 5.21
CA ARG A 27 4.00 -5.13 5.93
C ARG A 27 2.68 -5.63 6.52
N ALA A 28 1.89 -4.74 7.12
CA ALA A 28 0.58 -5.10 7.67
C ALA A 28 -0.36 -5.59 6.58
N ARG A 29 -0.42 -4.90 5.43
CA ARG A 29 -1.25 -5.29 4.29
C ARG A 29 -0.82 -6.63 3.69
N GLY A 30 0.48 -6.82 3.45
CA GLY A 30 1.00 -8.10 2.94
C GLY A 30 0.75 -9.27 3.88
N THR A 31 0.83 -9.04 5.19
CA THR A 31 0.49 -10.08 6.20
C THR A 31 -0.99 -10.46 6.13
N MET A 32 -1.88 -9.47 6.00
CA MET A 32 -3.32 -9.72 5.84
C MET A 32 -3.65 -10.46 4.53
N GLU A 33 -2.92 -10.20 3.44
CA GLU A 33 -3.08 -10.95 2.18
C GLU A 33 -2.71 -12.43 2.35
N ILE A 34 -1.63 -12.73 3.06
CA ILE A 34 -1.23 -14.12 3.35
C ILE A 34 -2.28 -14.81 4.20
N ILE A 35 -2.80 -14.15 5.24
CA ILE A 35 -3.86 -14.70 6.08
C ILE A 35 -5.13 -14.96 5.25
N ALA A 36 -5.53 -14.00 4.41
CA ALA A 36 -6.68 -14.18 3.53
C ALA A 36 -6.49 -15.34 2.55
N ALA A 37 -5.29 -15.48 1.97
CA ALA A 37 -4.94 -16.58 1.08
C ALA A 37 -5.02 -17.94 1.78
N LEU A 38 -4.53 -18.04 3.02
CA LEU A 38 -4.63 -19.26 3.83
C LEU A 38 -6.09 -19.62 4.13
N ILE A 39 -6.92 -18.64 4.48
CA ILE A 39 -8.35 -18.83 4.73
C ILE A 39 -9.06 -19.32 3.45
N ILE A 40 -8.72 -18.75 2.29
CA ILE A 40 -9.27 -19.17 0.99
C ILE A 40 -8.77 -20.57 0.60
N ALA A 41 -7.52 -20.93 0.93
CA ALA A 41 -6.98 -22.26 0.64
C ALA A 41 -7.72 -23.39 1.39
N VAL A 42 -8.36 -23.08 2.53
CA VAL A 42 -9.19 -24.00 3.32
C VAL A 42 -10.61 -24.17 2.74
N TYR A 43 -10.91 -23.51 1.60
CA TYR A 43 -12.18 -23.62 0.86
C TYR A 43 -12.74 -25.05 0.69
N PRO A 44 -11.95 -26.10 0.40
CA PRO A 44 -12.49 -27.44 0.17
C PRO A 44 -13.25 -28.03 1.36
N TRP A 45 -12.92 -27.58 2.58
CA TRP A 45 -13.52 -28.09 3.81
C TRP A 45 -14.60 -27.17 4.38
N TYR A 46 -14.45 -25.84 4.24
CA TYR A 46 -15.36 -24.86 4.82
C TYR A 46 -15.66 -23.69 3.86
N PRO A 47 -16.60 -23.84 2.91
CA PRO A 47 -16.86 -22.84 1.87
C PRO A 47 -17.34 -21.48 2.44
N ARG A 48 -18.01 -21.47 3.61
CA ARG A 48 -18.44 -20.24 4.29
C ARG A 48 -17.26 -19.42 4.82
N VAL A 49 -16.23 -20.10 5.32
CA VAL A 49 -15.02 -19.47 5.87
C VAL A 49 -14.19 -18.86 4.73
N ALA A 50 -14.09 -19.56 3.62
CA ALA A 50 -13.47 -19.04 2.40
C ALA A 50 -14.23 -17.85 1.80
N ALA A 51 -15.57 -17.79 1.87
CA ALA A 51 -16.33 -16.61 1.45
C ALA A 51 -15.97 -15.37 2.28
N ALA A 52 -15.77 -15.53 3.60
CA ALA A 52 -15.29 -14.45 4.46
C ALA A 52 -13.84 -14.03 4.10
N GLY A 53 -12.97 -15.00 3.80
CA GLY A 53 -11.61 -14.75 3.30
C GLY A 53 -11.60 -13.95 1.99
N SER A 54 -12.47 -14.30 1.04
CA SER A 54 -12.64 -13.57 -0.23
C SER A 54 -13.16 -12.15 -0.02
N ALA A 55 -14.10 -11.94 0.90
CA ALA A 55 -14.59 -10.59 1.24
C ALA A 55 -13.47 -9.73 1.83
N MET A 56 -12.64 -10.30 2.71
CA MET A 56 -11.48 -9.62 3.27
C MET A 56 -10.43 -9.29 2.20
N ALA A 57 -10.14 -10.22 1.29
CA ALA A 57 -9.24 -10.01 0.16
C ALA A 57 -9.72 -8.86 -0.75
N ALA A 58 -11.02 -8.76 -1.02
CA ALA A 58 -11.59 -7.69 -1.84
C ALA A 58 -11.39 -6.29 -1.21
N VAL A 59 -11.50 -6.18 0.12
CA VAL A 59 -11.25 -4.92 0.84
C VAL A 59 -9.77 -4.54 0.78
N LEU A 60 -8.86 -5.50 0.99
CA LEU A 60 -7.41 -5.29 0.88
C LEU A 60 -7.01 -4.83 -0.52
N PHE A 61 -7.54 -5.51 -1.54
CA PHE A 61 -7.29 -5.18 -2.95
C PHE A 61 -7.77 -3.78 -3.33
N ARG A 62 -8.96 -3.39 -2.87
CA ARG A 62 -9.46 -2.02 -3.02
C ARG A 62 -8.51 -0.99 -2.41
N GLY A 63 -7.94 -1.30 -1.24
CA GLY A 63 -6.92 -0.47 -0.60
C GLY A 63 -5.63 -0.33 -1.42
N THR A 64 -5.25 -1.35 -2.18
CA THR A 64 -4.12 -1.30 -3.12
C THR A 64 -4.45 -0.47 -4.36
N LEU A 65 -5.66 -0.62 -4.92
CA LEU A 65 -6.14 0.20 -6.03
C LEU A 65 -6.18 1.69 -5.68
N SER A 66 -6.56 2.05 -4.45
CA SER A 66 -6.53 3.45 -3.99
C SER A 66 -5.12 4.06 -4.00
N VAL A 67 -4.08 3.26 -3.80
CA VAL A 67 -2.67 3.70 -3.88
C VAL A 67 -2.22 3.85 -5.35
N LEU A 68 -2.73 3.01 -6.25
CA LEU A 68 -2.47 3.13 -7.69
C LEU A 68 -3.21 4.31 -8.34
N SER A 69 -4.34 4.72 -7.75
CA SER A 69 -5.28 5.68 -8.33
C SER A 69 -4.74 7.10 -8.60
N PRO A 70 -3.72 7.63 -7.89
CA PRO A 70 -3.06 8.86 -8.29
C PRO A 70 -1.81 8.51 -9.11
N LEU A 71 -1.93 8.43 -10.43
CA LEU A 71 -0.80 8.67 -11.34
C LEU A 71 -0.79 10.18 -11.66
N PRO A 72 -0.08 11.03 -10.89
CA PRO A 72 -0.04 12.48 -11.15
C PRO A 72 0.53 12.84 -12.53
N GLY A 73 1.11 11.88 -13.27
CA GLY A 73 1.66 12.05 -14.62
C GLY A 73 0.69 11.81 -15.78
N PHE A 74 -0.49 11.20 -15.58
CA PHE A 74 -1.41 10.95 -16.70
C PHE A 74 -2.17 12.21 -17.14
N ARG A 75 -2.31 13.19 -16.24
CA ARG A 75 -3.05 14.45 -16.48
C ARG A 75 -2.30 15.45 -17.37
N TRP A 76 -1.01 15.26 -17.64
CA TRP A 76 -0.19 16.23 -18.38
C TRP A 76 0.19 15.80 -19.80
N ARG A 77 0.07 14.50 -20.12
CA ARG A 77 0.49 14.00 -21.44
C ARG A 77 -0.51 14.32 -22.56
N VAL A 78 -1.80 14.46 -22.24
CA VAL A 78 -2.83 14.86 -23.23
C VAL A 78 -2.84 16.37 -23.47
N ALA A 79 -2.43 17.17 -22.47
CA ALA A 79 -2.33 18.62 -22.59
C ALA A 79 -1.15 19.10 -23.45
N GLN A 80 -0.17 18.24 -23.75
CA GLN A 80 1.00 18.56 -24.60
C GLN A 80 0.83 18.20 -26.09
N ILE A 81 -0.29 17.60 -26.51
CA ILE A 81 -0.51 17.14 -27.90
C ILE A 81 -1.19 18.24 -28.76
N HIS A 82 -1.45 19.42 -28.20
CA HIS A 82 -1.80 20.62 -28.97
C HIS A 82 -0.77 21.73 -28.74
N PRO A 83 0.35 21.72 -29.49
CA PRO A 83 1.09 22.95 -29.70
C PRO A 83 0.18 23.92 -30.44
N ALA A 84 -0.04 25.07 -29.82
CA ALA A 84 -0.68 26.24 -30.41
C ALA A 84 -0.13 26.47 -31.83
N ARG A 85 -1.04 26.43 -32.82
CA ARG A 85 -0.78 26.84 -34.19
C ARG A 85 -1.39 28.23 -34.33
N ASP A 86 -0.56 29.23 -34.11
CA ASP A 86 -0.76 30.62 -34.47
C ASP A 86 0.55 31.14 -35.09
#